data_AF-A0A381ZAD2-F1
#
_entry.id   AF-A0A381ZAD2-F1
#
_cell.length_a   1.000
_cell.length_b   1.000
_cell.length_c   1.000
_cell.angle_alpha   90.00
_cell.angle_beta   90.00
_cell.angle_gamma   90.00
#
_symmetry.space_group_name_H-M   'P 1'
#
loop_
_entity.id
_entity.type
_entity.pdbx_description
1 polymer ?
#
loop_
_entity_poly.entity_id
_entity_poly.type
_entity_poly.pdbx_seq_one_letter_code
_entity_poly.pdbx_strand_id
1 'polypeptide(L)'
;MDFVVDRPVKYIYRLLPVINGETMAEVVANTGVSKDAGYLYYLGKDGNVWRTKMARGGKKTGGGPEMVATAGVTRADGFLYYIDKGGNVARSPMARGRR
;
A
#
# COMPACT_ATOMS: atom_id res chain seq x y z
N MET A 1 35.36 0.48 -26.47
CA MET A 1 34.25 -0.48 -26.51
C MET A 1 33.78 -0.73 -25.09
N ASP A 2 32.69 -0.03 -24.74
CA ASP A 2 31.49 -0.55 -24.06
C ASP A 2 31.53 -0.99 -22.58
N PHE A 3 30.75 -0.21 -21.81
CA PHE A 3 30.08 -0.46 -20.54
C PHE A 3 29.59 -1.93 -20.42
N VAL A 4 29.62 -2.58 -19.25
CA VAL A 4 28.69 -2.39 -18.13
C VAL A 4 29.38 -2.88 -16.85
N VAL A 5 29.47 -2.00 -15.84
CA VAL A 5 29.80 -2.42 -14.47
C VAL A 5 28.58 -3.14 -13.92
N ASP A 6 28.62 -4.46 -13.87
CA ASP A 6 27.65 -5.29 -13.16
C ASP A 6 27.78 -4.98 -11.65
N ARG A 7 27.12 -3.89 -11.23
CA ARG A 7 27.11 -3.46 -9.84
C ARG A 7 26.10 -4.32 -9.07
N PRO A 8 26.47 -4.80 -7.88
CA PRO A 8 25.60 -5.62 -7.06
C PRO A 8 24.34 -4.83 -6.70
N VAL A 9 23.17 -5.39 -7.00
CA VAL A 9 21.81 -4.88 -6.68
C VAL A 9 21.53 -4.76 -5.16
N LYS A 10 22.56 -4.73 -4.31
CA LYS A 10 22.47 -4.65 -2.84
C LYS A 10 22.31 -3.22 -2.30
N TYR A 11 22.24 -2.18 -3.14
CA TYR A 11 22.31 -0.78 -2.69
C TYR A 11 21.20 0.17 -3.18
N ILE A 12 20.09 -0.34 -3.72
CA ILE A 12 18.96 0.53 -4.14
C ILE A 12 17.98 0.81 -2.97
N TYR A 13 18.22 0.29 -1.77
CA TYR A 13 17.53 0.72 -0.54
C TYR A 13 18.12 2.00 0.08
N ARG A 14 18.87 2.80 -0.70
CA ARG A 14 19.59 3.96 -0.18
C ARG A 14 18.68 5.19 -0.20
N LEU A 15 18.34 5.63 1.03
CA LEU A 15 17.81 6.95 1.42
C LEU A 15 16.31 7.18 1.21
N LEU A 16 15.48 6.59 2.08
CA LEU A 16 14.36 7.35 2.64
C LEU A 16 14.87 8.00 3.94
N PRO A 17 14.85 9.33 4.09
CA PRO A 17 15.27 9.98 5.33
C PRO A 17 14.36 9.53 6.46
N VAL A 18 14.94 8.84 7.45
CA VAL A 18 14.27 8.55 8.72
C VAL A 18 14.25 9.85 9.51
N ILE A 19 13.12 10.53 9.50
CA ILE A 19 12.86 11.65 10.42
C ILE A 19 12.16 11.09 11.66
N ASN A 20 12.74 11.32 12.84
CA ASN A 20 12.12 11.11 14.15
C ASN A 20 11.64 9.67 14.51
N GLY A 21 12.20 8.63 13.89
CA GLY A 21 11.96 7.24 14.33
C GLY A 21 10.61 6.64 13.92
N GLU A 22 9.89 7.26 12.98
CA GLU A 22 8.66 6.71 12.42
C GLU A 22 8.93 5.92 11.13
N THR A 23 8.29 4.75 11.00
CA THR A 23 8.40 3.89 9.83
C THR A 23 7.78 4.58 8.61
N MET A 24 8.61 5.15 7.74
CA MET A 24 8.21 5.96 6.58
C MET A 24 7.30 5.16 5.65
N ALA A 25 6.00 5.40 5.73
CA ALA A 25 5.04 4.98 4.73
C ALA A 25 5.29 5.79 3.44
N GLU A 26 5.53 5.12 2.32
CA GLU A 26 5.75 5.74 1.02
C GLU A 26 4.44 5.77 0.23
N VAL A 27 4.02 6.95 -0.23
CA VAL A 27 2.88 7.07 -1.14
C VAL A 27 3.33 6.67 -2.54
N VAL A 28 2.69 5.65 -3.10
CA VAL A 28 3.03 5.07 -4.42
C VAL A 28 2.02 5.45 -5.51
N ALA A 29 0.81 5.87 -5.13
CA ALA A 29 -0.15 6.46 -6.07
C ALA A 29 -1.06 7.45 -5.34
N ASN A 30 -1.25 8.62 -5.96
CA ASN A 30 -2.20 9.62 -5.50
C ASN A 30 -3.57 9.31 -6.09
N THR A 31 -4.55 9.05 -5.22
CA THR A 31 -5.92 8.74 -5.62
C THR A 31 -6.95 9.67 -5.00
N GLY A 32 -6.63 10.34 -3.88
CA GLY A 32 -7.53 11.30 -3.24
C GLY A 32 -8.89 10.73 -2.82
N VAL A 33 -8.96 9.43 -2.52
CA VAL A 33 -10.21 8.73 -2.21
C VAL A 33 -10.73 9.18 -0.83
N SER A 34 -11.94 9.73 -0.81
CA SER A 34 -12.66 10.00 0.44
C SER A 34 -13.10 8.70 1.11
N LYS A 35 -12.82 8.60 2.42
CA LYS A 35 -13.13 7.40 3.21
C LYS A 35 -14.42 7.59 3.99
N ASP A 36 -15.40 6.75 3.69
CA ASP A 36 -16.68 6.72 4.38
C ASP A 36 -16.64 5.81 5.60
N ALA A 37 -17.31 6.24 6.68
CA ALA A 37 -17.44 5.43 7.87
C ALA A 37 -18.20 4.12 7.56
N GLY A 38 -17.74 3.01 8.14
CA GLY A 38 -18.37 1.70 7.92
C GLY A 38 -17.84 0.94 6.70
N TYR A 39 -16.84 1.46 6.00
CA TYR A 39 -16.16 0.78 4.90
C TYR A 39 -14.68 0.48 5.21
N LEU A 40 -14.21 -0.65 4.69
CA LEU A 40 -12.79 -0.99 4.62
C LEU A 40 -12.27 -0.64 3.23
N TYR A 41 -11.16 0.10 3.16
CA TYR A 41 -10.51 0.51 1.93
C TYR A 41 -9.17 -0.21 1.77
N TYR A 42 -8.89 -0.72 0.57
CA TYR A 42 -7.70 -1.53 0.31
C TYR A 42 -7.30 -1.47 -1.16
N LEU A 43 -6.04 -1.80 -1.44
CA LEU A 43 -5.58 -2.05 -2.80
C LEU A 43 -6.07 -3.45 -3.22
N GLY A 44 -6.69 -3.56 -4.40
CA GLY A 44 -7.13 -4.80 -5.02
C GLY A 44 -5.98 -5.59 -5.64
N LYS A 45 -6.23 -6.85 -6.01
CA LYS A 45 -5.21 -7.70 -6.68
C LYS A 45 -4.89 -7.19 -8.10
N ASP A 46 -5.83 -6.45 -8.68
CA ASP A 46 -5.73 -5.76 -9.96
C ASP A 46 -4.94 -4.43 -9.87
N GLY A 47 -4.51 -4.03 -8.68
CA GLY A 47 -3.75 -2.78 -8.48
C GLY A 47 -4.59 -1.52 -8.39
N ASN A 48 -5.91 -1.64 -8.21
CA ASN A 48 -6.82 -0.50 -8.06
C ASN A 48 -7.32 -0.35 -6.62
N VAL A 49 -7.96 0.77 -6.28
CA VAL A 49 -8.51 1.01 -4.95
C VAL A 49 -9.94 0.50 -4.89
N TRP A 50 -10.20 -0.32 -3.87
CA TRP A 50 -11.50 -0.93 -3.62
C TRP A 50 -11.98 -0.61 -2.20
N ARG A 51 -13.30 -0.63 -2.02
CA ARG A 51 -13.94 -0.59 -0.71
C ARG A 51 -14.90 -1.75 -0.53
N THR A 52 -15.15 -2.13 0.71
CA THR A 52 -16.20 -3.08 1.07
C THR A 52 -16.83 -2.72 2.40
N LYS A 53 -18.10 -3.08 2.60
CA LYS A 53 -18.82 -2.76 3.83
C LYS A 53 -18.25 -3.59 4.98
N MET A 54 -17.88 -2.97 6.08
CA MET A 54 -17.32 -3.70 7.21
C MET A 54 -18.37 -4.63 7.84
N ALA A 55 -17.95 -5.86 8.12
CA ALA A 55 -18.66 -6.78 9.00
C ALA A 55 -18.82 -6.16 10.40
N ARG A 56 -20.02 -6.29 10.99
CA ARG A 56 -20.26 -5.96 12.41
C ARG A 56 -20.71 -7.21 13.16
N GLY A 57 -20.16 -7.44 14.35
CA GLY A 57 -20.56 -8.54 15.24
C GLY A 57 -20.29 -9.95 14.69
N GLY A 58 -19.14 -10.15 14.02
CA GLY A 58 -18.74 -11.47 13.49
C GLY A 58 -19.54 -11.98 12.29
N LYS A 59 -20.49 -11.20 11.78
CA LYS A 59 -21.27 -11.54 10.58
C LYS A 59 -20.46 -11.31 9.31
N LYS A 60 -20.73 -12.07 8.26
CA LYS A 60 -20.13 -11.83 6.94
C LYS A 60 -20.51 -10.43 6.43
N THR A 61 -19.57 -9.77 5.77
CA THR A 61 -19.79 -8.50 5.09
C THR A 61 -20.93 -8.63 4.08
N GLY A 62 -21.93 -7.73 4.15
CA GLY A 62 -23.15 -7.77 3.33
C GLY A 62 -23.08 -6.98 2.02
N GLY A 63 -21.97 -6.29 1.73
CA GLY A 63 -21.78 -5.54 0.49
C GLY A 63 -20.55 -6.06 -0.25
N GLY A 64 -20.72 -6.47 -1.51
CA GLY A 64 -19.61 -6.88 -2.35
C GLY A 64 -18.54 -5.78 -2.48
N PRO A 65 -17.34 -6.14 -2.95
CA PRO A 65 -16.29 -5.17 -3.20
C PRO A 65 -16.71 -4.19 -4.32
N GLU A 66 -16.44 -2.90 -4.12
CA GLU A 66 -16.68 -1.83 -5.10
C GLU A 66 -15.36 -1.12 -5.42
N MET A 67 -15.04 -0.96 -6.70
CA MET A 67 -13.87 -0.19 -7.13
C MET A 67 -14.19 1.29 -7.04
N VAL A 68 -13.32 2.07 -6.38
CA VAL A 68 -13.56 3.50 -6.13
C VAL A 68 -12.53 4.41 -6.79
N ALA A 69 -11.36 3.88 -7.16
CA ALA A 69 -10.38 4.60 -7.96
C ALA A 69 -9.44 3.64 -8.69
N THR A 70 -9.04 4.03 -9.90
CA THR A 70 -7.92 3.41 -10.61
C THR A 70 -6.60 3.91 -10.03
N ALA A 71 -5.70 2.99 -9.70
CA ALA A 71 -4.37 3.33 -9.16
C ALA A 71 -3.23 2.71 -9.98
N GLY A 72 -3.45 1.58 -10.65
CA GLY A 72 -2.44 0.92 -11.49
C GLY A 72 -1.20 0.47 -10.73
N VAL A 73 -1.31 0.20 -9.43
CA VAL A 73 -0.16 -0.11 -8.58
C VAL A 73 0.20 -1.59 -8.68
N THR A 74 1.45 -1.86 -9.07
CA THR A 74 2.02 -3.21 -8.98
C THR A 74 2.61 -3.45 -7.60
N ARG A 75 2.27 -4.59 -7.00
CA ARG A 75 2.76 -4.96 -5.66
C ARG A 75 4.17 -5.51 -5.73
N ALA A 76 5.00 -5.10 -4.78
CA ALA A 76 6.31 -5.65 -4.53
C ALA A 76 6.28 -6.52 -3.26
N ASP A 77 7.07 -7.59 -3.27
CA ASP A 77 7.21 -8.47 -2.12
C ASP A 77 7.85 -7.74 -0.92
N GLY A 78 7.45 -8.13 0.28
CA GLY A 78 7.98 -7.56 1.53
C GLY A 78 7.34 -6.23 1.95
N PHE A 79 6.30 -5.75 1.24
CA PHE A 79 5.58 -4.53 1.58
C PHE A 79 4.10 -4.78 1.88
N LEU A 80 3.57 -4.08 2.88
CA LEU A 80 2.14 -3.94 3.12
C LEU A 80 1.62 -2.75 2.31
N TYR A 81 0.48 -2.92 1.63
CA TYR A 81 -0.18 -1.88 0.85
C TYR A 81 -1.52 -1.51 1.49
N TYR A 82 -1.81 -0.22 1.60
CA TYR A 82 -3.03 0.28 2.22
C TYR A 82 -3.40 1.67 1.71
N ILE A 83 -4.63 2.10 2.01
CA ILE A 83 -5.11 3.46 1.74
C ILE A 83 -4.88 4.32 2.98
N ASP A 84 -4.03 5.32 2.87
CA ASP A 84 -3.63 6.20 3.96
C ASP A 84 -4.77 7.13 4.43
N LYS A 85 -4.45 8.08 5.32
CA LYS A 85 -5.42 9.06 5.81
C LYS A 85 -5.81 10.10 4.76
N GLY A 86 -4.92 10.38 3.79
CA GLY A 86 -5.15 11.29 2.67
C GLY A 86 -5.92 10.65 1.50
N GLY A 87 -6.26 9.37 1.58
CA GLY A 87 -6.97 8.67 0.52
C GLY A 87 -6.07 8.20 -0.62
N ASN A 88 -4.76 8.08 -0.37
CA ASN A 88 -3.76 7.66 -1.35
C ASN A 88 -3.29 6.23 -1.09
N VAL A 89 -2.78 5.56 -2.12
CA VAL A 89 -2.16 4.26 -1.97
C VAL A 89 -0.76 4.44 -1.41
N ALA A 90 -0.53 3.90 -0.22
CA ALA A 90 0.76 3.90 0.44
C ALA A 90 1.25 2.48 0.68
N ARG A 91 2.56 2.34 0.86
CA ARG A 91 3.22 1.09 1.25
C ARG A 91 4.16 1.29 2.42
N SER A 92 4.35 0.24 3.21
CA SER A 92 5.38 0.18 4.25
C SER A 92 6.03 -1.21 4.29
N PRO A 93 7.28 -1.34 4.73
CA PRO A 93 7.90 -2.64 4.93
C PRO A 93 7.05 -3.48 5.89
N MET A 94 6.77 -4.73 5.54
CA MET A 94 6.03 -5.62 6.45
C MET A 94 6.81 -5.79 7.75
N ALA A 95 6.11 -5.70 8.88
CA ALA A 95 6.69 -6.08 10.16
C ALA A 95 7.03 -7.57 10.10
N ARG A 96 8.32 -7.90 9.97
CA ARG A 96 8.80 -9.26 10.22
C ARG A 96 8.55 -9.51 11.70
N GLY A 97 7.68 -10.47 12.02
CA GLY A 97 7.17 -10.70 13.37
C GLY A 97 8.27 -10.57 14.42
N ARG A 98 7.99 -9.79 15.49
CA ARG A 98 8.83 -9.82 16.69
C ARG A 98 8.83 -11.27 17.20
N ARG A 99 10.02 -11.86 17.30
CA ARG A 99 10.24 -13.12 18.02
C ARG A 99 10.24 -12.84 19.52
#